data_AF-A0A2E8E057-F1
#
_entry.id   AF-A0A2E8E057-F1
#
_cell.length_a   1.000
_cell.length_b   1.000
_cell.length_c   1.000
_cell.angle_alpha   90.00
_cell.angle_beta   90.00
_cell.angle_gamma   90.00
#
_symmetry.space_group_name_H-M   'P 1'
#
loop_
_entity.id
_entity.type
_entity.pdbx_description
1 polymer ?
#
loop_
_entity_poly.entity_id
_entity_poly.type
_entity_poly.pdbx_seq_one_letter_code
_entity_poly.pdbx_strand_id
1 'polypeptide(L)'
;MAEYPNNYGGIVSAIQACIVAAGGTLTTEYPKNVGGVISALLALQTAIAGGGGGGGGSVTVELEAAQNLDIGDAVFVNSDGKVAKAHHASGAGRDGATVVGLVKEGVVSGAQAKVILTGPVDITGWGQSPADLTVGDRYFLNGNGFMSTTVPSGAGEFVVFLGEAITTKIIVLNIDVPVLLK
;
A
#
# COMPACT_ATOMS: atom_id res chain seq x y z
N MET A 1 14.41 -32.77 40.72
CA MET A 1 14.51 -31.71 39.70
C MET A 1 13.75 -30.51 40.23
N ALA A 2 14.34 -29.32 40.25
CA ALA A 2 13.60 -28.11 40.54
C ALA A 2 12.72 -27.79 39.32
N GLU A 3 11.41 -27.88 39.45
CA GLU A 3 10.48 -27.34 38.45
C GLU A 3 10.41 -25.83 38.64
N TYR A 4 10.82 -25.09 37.61
CA TYR A 4 10.58 -23.66 37.56
C TYR A 4 9.09 -23.43 37.26
N PRO A 5 8.42 -22.46 37.92
CA PRO A 5 7.03 -22.17 37.64
C PRO A 5 6.82 -21.73 36.19
N ASN A 6 5.78 -22.25 35.55
CA ASN A 6 5.43 -21.84 34.18
C ASN A 6 5.00 -20.36 34.15
N ASN A 7 5.73 -19.53 33.41
CA ASN A 7 5.46 -18.09 33.28
C ASN A 7 4.49 -17.78 32.12
N TYR A 8 3.32 -18.44 32.09
CA TYR A 8 2.34 -18.21 31.03
C TYR A 8 1.86 -16.75 30.97
N GLY A 9 1.80 -16.06 32.12
CA GLY A 9 1.44 -14.65 32.18
C GLY A 9 2.44 -13.74 31.43
N GLY A 10 3.74 -13.90 31.68
CA GLY A 10 4.76 -13.10 30.99
C GLY A 10 4.83 -13.39 29.49
N ILE A 11 4.64 -14.66 29.10
CA ILE A 11 4.60 -15.07 27.68
C ILE A 11 3.41 -14.40 26.97
N VAL A 12 2.20 -14.46 27.56
CA VAL A 12 1.00 -13.82 27.01
C VAL A 12 1.19 -12.30 26.88
N SER A 13 1.73 -11.64 27.91
CA SER A 13 1.99 -10.20 27.86
C SER A 13 2.99 -9.80 26.77
N ALA A 14 4.05 -10.59 26.56
CA ALA A 14 4.99 -10.37 25.48
C ALA A 14 4.31 -10.49 24.10
N ILE A 15 3.49 -11.52 23.91
CA ILE A 15 2.73 -11.71 22.66
C ILE A 15 1.74 -10.57 22.44
N GLN A 16 1.06 -10.09 23.49
CA GLN A 16 0.17 -8.92 23.40
C GLN A 16 0.90 -7.66 22.95
N ALA A 17 2.12 -7.42 23.44
CA ALA A 17 2.95 -6.32 22.96
C ALA A 17 3.30 -6.48 21.47
N CYS A 18 3.60 -7.70 21.03
CA CYS A 18 3.83 -7.99 19.61
C CYS A 18 2.57 -7.77 18.75
N ILE A 19 1.37 -8.12 19.24
CA ILE A 19 0.10 -7.89 18.53
C ILE A 19 -0.10 -6.38 18.28
N VAL A 20 0.09 -5.56 19.32
CA VAL A 20 -0.06 -4.10 19.20
C VAL A 20 1.01 -3.52 18.27
N ALA A 21 2.26 -3.99 18.37
CA ALA A 21 3.35 -3.57 17.49
C ALA A 21 3.08 -3.95 16.02
N ALA A 22 2.39 -5.06 15.78
CA ALA A 22 1.92 -5.49 14.46
C ALA A 22 0.60 -4.81 14.04
N GLY A 23 0.17 -3.72 14.69
CA GLY A 23 -1.04 -2.96 14.33
C GLY A 23 -2.36 -3.67 14.66
N GLY A 24 -2.33 -4.79 15.38
CA GLY A 24 -3.52 -5.47 15.87
C GLY A 24 -4.14 -4.78 17.08
N THR A 25 -5.46 -4.93 17.25
CA THR A 25 -6.17 -4.43 18.44
C THR A 25 -6.41 -5.57 19.43
N LEU A 26 -6.14 -5.33 20.72
CA LEU A 26 -6.45 -6.27 21.79
C LEU A 26 -7.89 -6.07 22.26
N THR A 27 -8.81 -6.94 21.85
CA THR A 27 -10.23 -6.85 22.22
C THR A 27 -10.59 -7.62 23.49
N THR A 28 -9.73 -8.54 23.95
CA THR A 28 -9.95 -9.40 25.12
C THR A 28 -8.64 -9.80 25.79
N GLU A 29 -8.64 -9.90 27.12
CA GLU A 29 -7.52 -10.44 27.89
C GLU A 29 -7.41 -11.96 27.67
N TYR A 30 -6.20 -12.45 27.35
CA TYR A 30 -5.98 -13.89 27.14
C TYR A 30 -5.72 -14.62 28.47
N PRO A 31 -6.23 -15.84 28.65
CA PRO A 31 -5.96 -16.65 29.84
C PRO A 31 -4.46 -16.92 30.08
N LYS A 32 -4.03 -16.94 31.34
CA LYS A 32 -2.61 -17.19 31.72
C LYS A 32 -2.31 -18.69 31.80
N ASN A 33 -2.63 -19.42 30.73
CA ASN A 33 -2.42 -20.85 30.59
C ASN A 33 -2.00 -21.18 29.14
N VAL A 34 -1.75 -22.46 28.83
CA VAL A 34 -1.37 -22.90 27.48
C VAL A 34 -2.41 -22.49 26.43
N GLY A 35 -3.71 -22.56 26.77
CA GLY A 35 -4.79 -22.15 25.86
C GLY A 35 -4.73 -20.67 25.49
N GLY A 36 -4.48 -19.78 26.46
CA GLY A 36 -4.35 -18.36 26.17
C GLY A 36 -3.06 -17.99 25.45
N VAL A 37 -1.97 -18.75 25.63
CA VAL A 37 -0.78 -18.61 24.76
C VAL A 37 -1.15 -18.92 23.30
N ILE A 38 -1.87 -20.01 23.05
CA ILE A 38 -2.31 -20.38 21.69
C ILE A 38 -3.23 -19.31 21.10
N SER A 39 -4.22 -18.83 21.85
CA SER A 39 -5.14 -17.77 21.39
C SER A 39 -4.40 -16.47 21.08
N ALA A 40 -3.43 -16.07 21.92
CA ALA A 40 -2.61 -14.89 21.68
C ALA A 40 -1.74 -15.06 20.41
N LEU A 41 -1.16 -16.25 20.18
CA LEU A 41 -0.40 -16.53 18.97
C LEU A 41 -1.26 -16.48 17.70
N LEU A 42 -2.49 -16.98 17.74
CA LEU A 42 -3.44 -16.87 16.61
C LEU A 42 -3.83 -15.42 16.33
N ALA A 43 -4.04 -14.62 17.37
CA ALA A 43 -4.30 -13.20 17.21
C ALA A 43 -3.07 -12.44 16.66
N LEU A 44 -1.86 -12.83 17.08
CA LEU A 44 -0.62 -12.30 16.52
C LEU A 44 -0.48 -12.66 15.04
N GLN A 45 -0.79 -13.90 14.65
CA GLN A 45 -0.81 -14.30 13.24
C GLN A 45 -1.77 -13.42 12.43
N THR A 46 -2.99 -13.20 12.93
CA THR A 46 -3.97 -12.31 12.29
C THR A 46 -3.50 -10.86 12.24
N ALA A 47 -2.87 -10.35 13.32
CA ALA A 47 -2.34 -9.00 13.37
C ALA A 47 -1.20 -8.79 12.37
N ILE A 48 -0.29 -9.77 12.25
CA ILE A 48 0.78 -9.74 11.25
C ILE A 48 0.20 -9.81 9.83
N ALA A 49 -0.84 -10.63 9.62
CA ALA A 49 -1.50 -10.78 8.33
C ALA A 49 -2.37 -9.56 7.94
N GLY A 50 -2.94 -8.86 8.92
CA GLY A 50 -3.95 -7.81 8.70
C GLY A 50 -3.54 -6.38 9.09
N GLY A 51 -2.44 -6.17 9.81
CA GLY A 51 -2.17 -4.90 10.50
C GLY A 51 -0.73 -4.38 10.50
N GLY A 52 0.30 -5.17 10.17
CA GLY A 52 1.67 -4.69 10.38
C GLY A 52 2.74 -5.43 9.60
N GLY A 53 3.08 -4.91 8.42
CA GLY A 53 4.45 -4.76 7.89
C GLY A 53 5.41 -5.95 7.87
N GLY A 54 4.97 -7.19 8.09
CA GLY A 54 5.85 -8.33 8.37
C GLY A 54 5.93 -9.41 7.30
N GLY A 55 5.38 -9.17 6.10
CA GLY A 55 5.48 -10.07 4.97
C GLY A 55 5.45 -9.28 3.67
N GLY A 56 6.63 -8.87 3.18
CA GLY A 56 6.74 -8.08 1.94
C GLY A 56 6.12 -6.68 2.07
N GLY A 57 6.41 -5.94 3.13
CA GLY A 57 5.84 -4.61 3.35
C GLY A 57 6.11 -3.67 2.16
N SER A 58 5.07 -2.96 1.72
CA SER A 58 5.21 -1.92 0.71
C SER A 58 6.11 -0.79 1.22
N VAL A 59 7.02 -0.30 0.40
CA VAL A 59 7.88 0.84 0.79
C VAL A 59 7.05 2.12 0.69
N THR A 60 6.95 2.87 1.78
CA THR A 60 6.21 4.14 1.81
C THR A 60 7.10 5.31 2.19
N VAL A 61 6.84 6.47 1.60
CA VAL A 61 7.49 7.74 1.94
C VAL A 61 6.43 8.82 2.19
N GLU A 62 6.74 9.80 3.03
CA GLU A 62 5.89 10.96 3.29
C GLU A 62 6.43 12.20 2.58
N LEU A 63 5.59 12.82 1.76
CA LEU A 63 5.93 14.01 0.96
C LEU A 63 4.78 15.01 0.99
N GLU A 64 5.08 16.31 0.91
CA GLU A 64 4.05 17.35 0.91
C GLU A 64 3.24 17.34 -0.40
N ALA A 65 1.92 17.39 -0.30
CA ALA A 65 1.03 17.41 -1.46
C ALA A 65 0.97 18.79 -2.12
N ALA A 66 1.18 18.85 -3.43
CA ALA A 66 1.05 20.08 -4.23
C ALA A 66 -0.42 20.47 -4.48
N GLN A 67 -1.34 19.52 -4.32
CA GLN A 67 -2.76 19.64 -4.61
C GLN A 67 -3.55 18.66 -3.73
N ASN A 68 -4.87 18.69 -3.81
CA ASN A 68 -5.67 17.61 -3.23
C ASN A 68 -5.38 16.31 -3.97
N LEU A 69 -5.15 15.24 -3.22
CA LEU A 69 -4.85 13.90 -3.71
C LEU A 69 -5.83 12.93 -3.08
N ASP A 70 -6.37 12.05 -3.90
CA ASP A 70 -7.26 10.98 -3.45
C ASP A 70 -6.47 9.69 -3.21
N ILE A 71 -7.06 8.80 -2.41
CA ILE A 71 -6.51 7.45 -2.22
C ILE A 71 -6.40 6.73 -3.57
N GLY A 72 -5.23 6.18 -3.84
CA GLY A 72 -4.90 5.49 -5.08
C GLY A 72 -4.52 6.37 -6.27
N ASP A 73 -4.42 7.68 -6.07
CA ASP A 73 -3.84 8.56 -7.08
C ASP A 73 -2.38 8.17 -7.35
N ALA A 74 -2.04 8.01 -8.63
CA ALA A 74 -0.67 7.93 -9.07
C ALA A 74 -0.03 9.32 -9.03
N VAL A 75 1.17 9.41 -8.46
CA VAL A 75 1.83 10.70 -8.22
C VAL A 75 3.25 10.72 -8.77
N PHE A 76 3.68 11.92 -9.15
CA PHE A 76 5.06 12.26 -9.47
C PHE A 76 5.56 13.34 -8.51
N VAL A 77 6.88 13.56 -8.48
CA VAL A 77 7.48 14.67 -7.73
C VAL A 77 7.67 15.85 -8.67
N ASN A 78 7.04 16.99 -8.36
CA ASN A 78 7.15 18.20 -9.15
C ASN A 78 8.47 18.95 -8.90
N SER A 79 8.70 20.05 -9.61
CA SER A 79 9.90 20.88 -9.48
C SER A 79 10.08 21.50 -8.09
N ASP A 80 9.01 21.64 -7.31
CA ASP A 80 9.03 22.18 -5.96
C ASP A 80 9.29 21.09 -4.90
N GLY A 81 9.54 19.85 -5.31
CA GLY A 81 9.75 18.70 -4.43
C GLY A 81 8.48 18.17 -3.77
N LYS A 82 7.30 18.59 -4.28
CA LYS A 82 5.98 18.18 -3.77
C LYS A 82 5.39 17.09 -4.65
N VAL A 83 4.52 16.27 -4.06
CA VAL A 83 3.80 15.24 -4.81
C VAL A 83 2.59 15.83 -5.51
N ALA A 84 2.51 15.60 -6.82
CA ALA A 84 1.42 16.04 -7.68
C ALA A 84 0.90 14.86 -8.50
N LYS A 85 -0.32 14.99 -9.04
CA LYS A 85 -0.98 13.89 -9.73
C LYS A 85 -0.32 13.60 -11.08
N ALA A 86 0.12 12.37 -11.27
CA ALA A 86 0.69 11.89 -12.53
C ALA A 86 -0.43 11.55 -13.52
N HIS A 87 -0.15 11.66 -14.82
CA HIS A 87 -1.10 11.30 -15.88
C HIS A 87 -0.38 11.03 -17.19
N HIS A 88 -0.96 10.18 -18.05
CA HIS A 88 -0.33 9.81 -19.32
C HIS A 88 -0.66 10.72 -20.52
N ALA A 89 -1.52 11.73 -20.33
CA ALA A 89 -2.13 12.45 -21.45
C ALA A 89 -1.09 13.23 -22.28
N SER A 90 -1.42 13.47 -23.55
CA SER A 90 -0.61 14.30 -24.44
C SER A 90 -0.43 15.70 -23.85
N GLY A 91 0.79 16.05 -23.45
CA GLY A 91 1.10 17.33 -22.80
C GLY A 91 1.47 17.24 -21.31
N ALA A 92 1.39 16.07 -20.69
CA ALA A 92 1.87 15.84 -19.32
C ALA A 92 3.37 16.15 -19.16
N GLY A 93 4.12 16.11 -20.27
CA GLY A 93 5.58 16.08 -20.25
C GLY A 93 6.09 14.74 -19.69
N ARG A 94 7.39 14.50 -19.82
CA ARG A 94 7.99 13.26 -19.28
C ARG A 94 7.87 13.21 -17.76
N ASP A 95 7.99 14.36 -17.10
CA ASP A 95 7.99 14.46 -15.64
C ASP A 95 6.60 14.13 -15.06
N GLY A 96 5.53 14.67 -15.67
CA GLY A 96 4.15 14.37 -15.25
C GLY A 96 3.70 12.93 -15.50
N ALA A 97 4.42 12.20 -16.37
CA ALA A 97 4.21 10.77 -16.59
C ALA A 97 5.16 9.88 -15.76
N THR A 98 6.16 10.44 -15.06
CA THR A 98 7.11 9.67 -14.25
C THR A 98 6.50 9.38 -12.89
N VAL A 99 5.78 8.25 -12.80
CA VAL A 99 5.12 7.84 -11.56
C VAL A 99 6.15 7.40 -10.54
N VAL A 100 6.06 7.96 -9.34
CA VAL A 100 6.90 7.62 -8.18
C VAL A 100 6.19 6.63 -7.26
N GLY A 101 4.86 6.68 -7.20
CA GLY A 101 4.08 5.79 -6.38
C GLY A 101 2.58 6.07 -6.40
N LEU A 102 1.86 5.40 -5.52
CA LEU A 102 0.41 5.58 -5.31
C LEU A 102 0.12 6.15 -3.93
N VAL A 103 -0.88 7.02 -3.82
CA VAL A 103 -1.30 7.64 -2.56
C VAL A 103 -2.04 6.64 -1.67
N LYS A 104 -1.58 6.45 -0.43
CA LYS A 104 -2.15 5.49 0.52
C LYS A 104 -3.44 5.99 1.18
N GLU A 105 -3.57 7.31 1.33
CA GLU A 105 -4.70 7.96 1.99
C GLU A 105 -4.93 9.34 1.38
N GLY A 106 -6.19 9.73 1.21
CA GLY A 106 -6.53 11.03 0.62
C GLY A 106 -6.06 12.19 1.51
N VAL A 107 -5.49 13.21 0.90
CA VAL A 107 -4.96 14.39 1.58
C VAL A 107 -5.30 15.68 0.84
N VAL A 108 -5.34 16.78 1.58
CA VAL A 108 -5.50 18.13 1.02
C VAL A 108 -4.16 18.73 0.66
N SER A 109 -4.17 19.74 -0.22
CA SER A 109 -2.98 20.50 -0.60
C SER A 109 -2.22 21.02 0.63
N GLY A 110 -0.89 20.88 0.62
CA GLY A 110 0.01 21.30 1.69
C GLY A 110 0.11 20.32 2.88
N ALA A 111 -0.69 19.25 2.91
CA ALA A 111 -0.54 18.19 3.90
C ALA A 111 0.52 17.15 3.48
N GLN A 112 0.98 16.33 4.42
CA GLN A 112 1.87 15.21 4.11
C GLN A 112 1.07 14.02 3.57
N ALA A 113 1.36 13.63 2.33
CA ALA A 113 0.83 12.44 1.68
C ALA A 113 1.75 11.24 1.93
N LYS A 114 1.18 10.12 2.35
CA LYS A 114 1.87 8.83 2.34
C LYS A 114 1.80 8.23 0.94
N VAL A 115 2.95 8.04 0.32
CA VAL A 115 3.07 7.49 -1.04
C VAL A 115 3.72 6.12 -0.97
N ILE A 116 3.11 5.14 -1.63
CA ILE A 116 3.59 3.77 -1.76
C ILE A 116 4.42 3.65 -3.04
N LEU A 117 5.72 3.36 -2.89
CA LEU A 117 6.68 3.32 -3.99
C LEU A 117 6.73 1.95 -4.68
N THR A 118 6.70 0.86 -3.91
CA THR A 118 6.80 -0.51 -4.43
C THR A 118 6.25 -1.52 -3.42
N GLY A 119 5.95 -2.73 -3.89
CA GLY A 119 5.50 -3.86 -3.08
C GLY A 119 4.00 -4.12 -3.20
N PRO A 120 3.48 -5.13 -2.47
CA PRO A 120 2.07 -5.46 -2.45
C PRO A 120 1.25 -4.36 -1.77
N VAL A 121 0.15 -3.97 -2.42
CA VAL A 121 -0.78 -2.94 -1.97
C VAL A 121 -2.18 -3.51 -1.98
N ASP A 122 -2.84 -3.47 -0.82
CA ASP A 122 -4.26 -3.76 -0.69
C ASP A 122 -5.06 -2.51 -1.10
N ILE A 123 -5.85 -2.65 -2.16
CA ILE A 123 -6.69 -1.57 -2.71
C ILE A 123 -8.11 -1.58 -2.14
N THR A 124 -8.38 -2.36 -1.10
CA THR A 124 -9.71 -2.42 -0.47
C THR A 124 -10.14 -1.01 -0.02
N GLY A 125 -11.30 -0.57 -0.50
CA GLY A 125 -11.85 0.75 -0.20
C GLY A 125 -11.33 1.89 -1.09
N TRP A 126 -10.51 1.61 -2.11
CA TRP A 126 -10.07 2.62 -3.08
C TRP A 126 -11.18 2.89 -4.09
N GLY A 127 -11.97 3.95 -3.86
CA GLY A 127 -13.17 4.25 -4.65
C GLY A 127 -12.93 4.62 -6.13
N GLN A 128 -11.69 4.94 -6.52
CA GLN A 128 -11.33 5.36 -7.88
C GLN A 128 -10.43 4.34 -8.62
N SER A 129 -10.08 3.22 -7.97
CA SER A 129 -9.50 2.05 -8.64
C SER A 129 -10.61 1.13 -9.13
N PRO A 130 -10.35 0.22 -10.08
CA PRO A 130 -11.34 -0.81 -10.41
C PRO A 130 -11.77 -1.52 -9.13
N ALA A 131 -13.08 -1.61 -8.91
CA ALA A 131 -13.67 -2.09 -7.65
C ALA A 131 -13.14 -3.46 -7.23
N ASP A 132 -12.74 -4.27 -8.22
CA ASP A 132 -11.99 -5.51 -8.07
C ASP A 132 -10.82 -5.53 -9.07
N LEU A 133 -9.67 -6.01 -8.62
CA LEU A 133 -8.58 -6.37 -9.52
C LEU A 133 -8.88 -7.71 -10.20
N THR A 134 -8.41 -7.88 -11.42
CA THR A 134 -8.40 -9.19 -12.08
C THR A 134 -7.03 -9.84 -11.86
N VAL A 135 -7.01 -11.02 -11.28
CA VAL A 135 -5.75 -11.74 -10.99
C VAL A 135 -4.98 -12.01 -12.28
N GLY A 136 -3.70 -11.62 -12.30
CA GLY A 136 -2.81 -11.75 -13.46
C GLY A 136 -2.89 -10.59 -14.47
N ASP A 137 -3.82 -9.65 -14.30
CA ASP A 137 -3.88 -8.47 -15.17
C ASP A 137 -2.81 -7.45 -14.79
N ARG A 138 -2.31 -6.79 -15.83
CA ARG A 138 -1.35 -5.68 -15.76
C ARG A 138 -2.10 -4.35 -15.72
N TYR A 139 -1.64 -3.47 -14.86
CA TYR A 139 -2.21 -2.15 -14.66
C TYR A 139 -1.25 -1.06 -15.12
N PHE A 140 -1.81 -0.09 -15.81
CA PHE A 140 -1.13 1.04 -16.43
C PHE A 140 -1.68 2.36 -15.88
N LEU A 141 -0.88 3.41 -15.94
CA LEU A 141 -1.34 4.77 -15.65
C LEU A 141 -2.40 5.17 -16.67
N ASN A 142 -3.48 5.82 -16.23
CA ASN A 142 -4.49 6.42 -17.08
C ASN A 142 -4.35 7.96 -17.20
N GLY A 143 -5.15 8.59 -18.07
CA GLY A 143 -5.10 10.04 -18.30
C GLY A 143 -5.61 10.89 -17.14
N ASN A 144 -6.25 10.28 -16.14
CA ASN A 144 -6.78 10.93 -14.95
C ASN A 144 -5.94 10.67 -13.70
N GLY A 145 -4.81 9.95 -13.82
CA GLY A 145 -3.94 9.61 -12.70
C GLY A 145 -4.38 8.43 -11.84
N PHE A 146 -5.17 7.51 -12.39
CA PHE A 146 -5.55 6.24 -11.76
C PHE A 146 -4.98 5.04 -12.53
N MET A 147 -5.09 3.87 -11.92
CA MET A 147 -4.74 2.59 -12.55
C MET A 147 -5.83 2.17 -13.55
N SER A 148 -5.42 1.57 -14.67
CA SER A 148 -6.31 1.04 -15.72
C SER A 148 -5.70 -0.22 -16.35
N THR A 149 -6.53 -1.17 -16.76
CA THR A 149 -6.09 -2.31 -17.58
C THR A 149 -5.96 -1.95 -19.07
N THR A 150 -6.53 -0.81 -19.49
CA THR A 150 -6.40 -0.29 -20.85
C THR A 150 -5.04 0.37 -21.03
N VAL A 151 -4.22 -0.20 -21.90
CA VAL A 151 -2.93 0.37 -22.31
C VAL A 151 -3.18 1.67 -23.08
N PRO A 152 -2.45 2.77 -22.78
CA PRO A 152 -2.49 3.99 -23.58
C PRO A 152 -2.07 3.69 -25.03
N SER A 153 -2.69 4.37 -26.00
CA SER A 153 -2.45 4.08 -27.43
C SER A 153 -2.43 5.31 -28.33
N GLY A 154 -2.69 6.49 -27.77
CA GLY A 154 -2.67 7.75 -28.51
C GLY A 154 -1.25 8.24 -28.79
N ALA A 155 -1.05 8.87 -29.93
CA ALA A 155 0.22 9.54 -30.23
C ALA A 155 0.46 10.68 -29.22
N GLY A 156 1.68 10.75 -28.68
CA GLY A 156 2.05 11.72 -27.65
C GLY A 156 1.65 11.33 -26.23
N GLU A 157 0.98 10.19 -26.03
CA GLU A 157 0.72 9.62 -24.70
C GLU A 157 1.94 8.85 -24.17
N PHE A 158 1.97 8.65 -22.85
CA PHE A 158 2.99 7.85 -22.19
C PHE A 158 2.42 6.51 -21.71
N VAL A 159 3.09 5.40 -22.04
CA VAL A 159 2.81 4.11 -21.43
C VAL A 159 3.65 4.00 -20.16
N VAL A 160 2.96 3.81 -19.03
CA VAL A 160 3.59 3.57 -17.72
C VAL A 160 2.94 2.33 -17.14
N PHE A 161 3.74 1.28 -16.95
CA PHE A 161 3.32 0.10 -16.21
C PHE A 161 3.45 0.38 -14.71
N LEU A 162 2.41 0.07 -13.95
CA LEU A 162 2.36 0.32 -12.50
C LEU A 162 2.56 -0.95 -11.69
N GLY A 163 2.00 -2.07 -12.14
CA GLY A 163 2.05 -3.33 -11.41
C GLY A 163 1.11 -4.40 -11.95
N GLU A 164 1.12 -5.54 -11.27
CA GLU A 164 0.31 -6.72 -11.61
C GLU A 164 -0.49 -7.19 -10.40
N ALA A 165 -1.75 -7.56 -10.63
CA ALA A 165 -2.62 -8.04 -9.57
C ALA A 165 -2.32 -9.51 -9.22
N ILE A 166 -2.00 -9.76 -7.95
CA ILE A 166 -1.77 -11.12 -7.44
C ILE A 166 -3.03 -11.72 -6.79
N THR A 167 -3.96 -10.86 -6.36
CA THR A 167 -5.30 -11.24 -5.89
C THR A 167 -6.31 -10.24 -6.42
N THR A 168 -7.60 -10.43 -6.12
CA THR A 168 -8.64 -9.47 -6.48
C THR A 168 -8.58 -8.14 -5.72
N LYS A 169 -7.70 -8.05 -4.71
CA LYS A 169 -7.52 -6.85 -3.87
C LYS A 169 -6.08 -6.40 -3.71
N ILE A 170 -5.12 -7.25 -4.04
CA ILE A 170 -3.70 -6.97 -3.88
C ILE A 170 -3.03 -6.83 -5.25
N ILE A 171 -2.44 -5.67 -5.49
CA ILE A 171 -1.55 -5.39 -6.62
C ILE A 171 -0.10 -5.34 -6.13
N VAL A 172 0.84 -5.94 -6.85
CA VAL A 172 2.26 -5.75 -6.60
C VAL A 172 2.75 -4.60 -7.48
N LEU A 173 3.13 -3.50 -6.85
CA LEU A 173 3.66 -2.33 -7.54
C LEU A 173 5.10 -2.56 -7.99
N ASN A 174 5.30 -2.43 -9.29
CA ASN A 174 6.59 -2.45 -9.96
C ASN A 174 6.53 -1.42 -11.09
N ILE A 175 6.70 -0.15 -10.72
CA ILE A 175 6.49 0.98 -11.61
C ILE A 175 7.66 1.06 -12.59
N ASP A 176 7.35 1.06 -13.89
CA ASP A 176 8.34 1.17 -14.97
C ASP A 176 8.49 2.61 -15.45
N VAL A 177 9.57 2.88 -16.17
CA VAL A 177 9.84 4.19 -16.75
C VAL A 177 8.83 4.52 -17.87
N PRO A 178 8.37 5.77 -17.98
CA PRO A 178 7.41 6.15 -19.02
C PRO A 178 7.99 6.01 -20.43
N VAL A 179 7.23 5.36 -21.32
CA VAL A 179 7.55 5.22 -22.75
C VAL A 179 6.63 6.11 -23.58
N LEU A 180 7.20 7.06 -24.33
CA LEU A 180 6.44 7.95 -25.21
C LEU A 180 5.99 7.21 -26.47
N LEU A 181 4.70 7.25 -26.77
CA LEU A 181 4.13 6.77 -28.02
C LEU A 181 4.29 7.82 -29.12
N LYS A 182 4.83 7.40 -30.26
CA LYS A 182 5.06 8.26 -31.43
C LYS A 182 4.08 7.94 -32.54
#